data_AF-A0A1X0VE77-F1
#
_entry.id   AF-A0A1X0VE77-F1
#
_cell.length_a   1.000
_cell.length_b   1.000
_cell.length_c   1.000
_cell.angle_alpha   90.00
_cell.angle_beta   90.00
_cell.angle_gamma   90.00
#
_symmetry.space_group_name_H-M   'P 1'
#
loop_
_entity.id
_entity.type
_entity.pdbx_description
1 polymer ?
#
loop_
_entity_poly.entity_id
_entity_poly.type
_entity_poly.pdbx_seq_one_letter_code
_entity_poly.pdbx_strand_id
1 'polypeptide(L)'
;MGSKVHTCAHQGCHKLIPFDDRYCTQHIALHPRDTKRFDKAYNVKRQHDSKTKERIAFYQTKQWKQLRKQVIERDNGLDQYALRDGLVVPGKLVDHIVPIEFAPELKDDINNLVLTSMASHKAKTEWEQTYYGTGKKNTINRSAVPVREIKYIPIKFNELKTI
;
A
#
# COMPACT_ATOMS: atom_id res chain seq x y z
N MET A 1 33.28 13.53 -13.80
CA MET A 1 32.53 12.28 -14.06
C MET A 1 31.65 12.51 -15.27
N GLY A 2 31.95 11.91 -16.41
CA GLY A 2 31.20 12.15 -17.65
C GLY A 2 29.86 11.40 -17.63
N SER A 3 28.76 12.13 -17.82
CA SER A 3 27.41 11.56 -17.91
C SER A 3 27.33 10.64 -19.13
N LYS A 4 26.97 9.37 -18.93
CA LYS A 4 26.76 8.41 -20.02
C LYS A 4 25.56 8.89 -20.86
N VAL A 5 25.72 8.90 -22.18
CA VAL A 5 24.67 9.24 -23.16
C VAL A 5 24.53 8.14 -24.19
N HIS A 6 23.33 7.99 -24.77
CA HIS A 6 23.05 7.05 -25.86
C HIS A 6 22.03 7.65 -26.82
N THR A 7 21.76 6.98 -27.95
CA THR A 7 20.81 7.47 -28.96
C THR A 7 19.37 7.07 -28.63
N CYS A 8 18.42 7.96 -28.91
CA CYS A 8 16.99 7.70 -28.82
C CYS A 8 16.60 6.35 -29.47
N ALA A 9 15.76 5.56 -28.79
CA ALA A 9 15.32 4.24 -29.27
C ALA A 9 14.15 4.29 -30.28
N HIS A 10 13.72 5.48 -30.74
CA HIS A 10 12.68 5.60 -31.78
C HIS A 10 13.27 5.31 -33.15
N GLN A 11 12.59 4.51 -33.97
CA GLN A 11 13.07 4.15 -35.31
C GLN A 11 13.31 5.42 -36.13
N GLY A 12 14.52 5.57 -36.68
CA GLY A 12 14.92 6.76 -37.45
C GLY A 12 15.33 7.99 -36.62
N CYS A 13 15.36 7.92 -35.28
CA CYS A 13 15.82 9.02 -34.44
C CYS A 13 17.21 8.74 -33.85
N HIS A 14 18.20 9.58 -34.17
CA HIS A 14 19.58 9.44 -33.67
C HIS A 14 19.96 10.50 -32.61
N LYS A 15 18.96 11.15 -32.00
CA LYS A 15 19.21 12.20 -31.01
C LYS A 15 19.87 11.60 -29.75
N LEU A 16 20.97 12.21 -29.31
CA LEU A 16 21.65 11.83 -28.06
C LEU A 16 20.81 12.24 -26.85
N ILE A 17 20.65 11.31 -25.91
CA ILE A 17 19.87 11.45 -24.69
C ILE A 17 20.65 10.92 -23.47
N PRO A 18 20.31 11.37 -22.25
CA PRO A 18 20.87 10.80 -21.02
C PRO A 18 20.63 9.28 -20.95
N PHE A 19 21.55 8.54 -20.32
CA PHE A 19 21.42 7.09 -20.15
C PHE A 19 20.14 6.65 -19.43
N ASP A 20 19.60 7.49 -18.54
CA ASP A 20 18.38 7.18 -17.78
C ASP A 20 17.09 7.27 -18.64
N ASP A 21 17.14 7.96 -19.77
CA ASP A 21 16.00 8.14 -20.66
C ASP A 21 16.07 7.16 -21.84
N ARG A 22 14.92 6.65 -22.31
CA ARG A 22 14.87 5.74 -23.47
C ARG A 22 14.51 6.46 -24.77
N TYR A 23 13.76 7.55 -24.69
CA TYR A 23 13.28 8.33 -25.82
C TYR A 23 13.55 9.81 -25.56
N CYS A 24 13.79 10.59 -26.62
CA CYS A 24 13.93 12.03 -26.49
C CYS A 24 12.57 12.70 -26.17
N THR A 25 12.61 13.97 -25.78
CA THR A 25 11.42 14.76 -25.44
C THR A 25 10.32 14.77 -26.52
N GLN A 26 10.68 14.61 -27.80
CA GLN A 26 9.71 14.52 -28.90
C GLN A 26 9.02 13.15 -28.98
N HIS A 27 9.73 12.07 -28.63
CA HIS A 27 9.23 10.71 -28.79
C HIS A 27 8.70 10.09 -27.49
N ILE A 28 9.00 10.68 -26.32
CA ILE A 28 8.51 10.18 -25.03
C ILE A 28 6.97 10.13 -24.97
N ALA A 29 6.28 11.05 -25.65
CA ALA A 29 4.82 11.09 -25.72
C ALA A 29 4.23 10.01 -26.63
N LEU A 30 4.98 9.54 -27.64
CA LEU A 30 4.54 8.47 -28.55
C LEU A 30 4.72 7.08 -27.97
N HIS A 31 5.52 6.96 -26.91
CA HIS A 31 5.81 5.71 -26.20
C HIS A 31 5.39 5.86 -24.74
N PRO A 32 4.08 5.89 -24.44
CA PRO A 32 3.60 5.98 -23.07
C PRO A 32 4.25 4.87 -22.23
N ARG A 33 4.78 5.24 -21.05
CA ARG A 33 5.44 4.27 -20.16
C ARG A 33 4.48 3.11 -19.92
N ASP A 34 4.94 1.91 -20.27
CA ASP A 34 4.23 0.67 -20.05
C ASP A 34 4.23 0.36 -18.54
N THR A 35 3.26 0.93 -17.82
CA THR A 35 3.11 0.84 -16.34
C THR A 35 3.07 -0.60 -15.87
N LYS A 36 2.55 -1.52 -16.70
CA LYS A 36 2.47 -2.95 -16.44
C LYS A 36 3.84 -3.63 -16.26
N ARG A 37 4.89 -3.16 -16.94
CA ARG A 37 6.25 -3.73 -16.77
C ARG A 37 6.91 -3.27 -15.47
N PHE A 38 6.63 -2.04 -15.03
CA PHE A 38 7.10 -1.54 -13.73
C PHE A 38 6.43 -2.28 -12.57
N ASP A 39 5.14 -2.56 -12.66
CA ASP A 39 4.40 -3.34 -11.66
C ASP A 39 4.99 -4.75 -11.48
N LYS A 40 5.39 -5.40 -12.59
CA LYS A 40 5.99 -6.73 -12.56
C LYS A 40 7.37 -6.72 -11.89
N ALA A 41 8.23 -5.77 -12.23
CA ALA A 41 9.55 -5.65 -11.62
C ALA A 41 9.50 -5.28 -10.12
N TYR A 42 8.52 -4.47 -9.72
CA TYR A 42 8.26 -4.13 -8.32
C TYR A 42 7.78 -5.35 -7.51
N ASN A 43 6.89 -6.16 -8.07
CA ASN A 43 6.40 -7.39 -7.44
C ASN A 43 7.50 -8.45 -7.27
N VAL A 44 8.40 -8.60 -8.25
CA VAL A 44 9.53 -9.54 -8.17
C VAL A 44 10.52 -9.15 -7.05
N LYS A 45 10.80 -7.86 -6.86
CA LYS A 45 11.67 -7.37 -5.77
C LYS A 45 11.08 -7.56 -4.36
N ARG A 46 9.76 -7.76 -4.23
CA ARG A 46 9.09 -8.06 -2.94
C ARG A 46 9.10 -9.56 -2.59
N GLN A 47 9.21 -10.45 -3.58
CA GLN A 47 9.19 -11.90 -3.37
C GLN A 47 10.51 -12.49 -2.81
N HIS A 48 11.59 -11.70 -2.75
CA HIS A 48 12.91 -12.19 -2.36
C HIS A 48 13.15 -12.26 -0.85
N ASP A 49 12.21 -11.76 -0.04
CA ASP A 49 12.22 -11.82 1.42
C ASP A 49 11.17 -12.83 1.92
N SER A 50 11.59 -13.84 2.69
CA SER A 50 10.74 -14.96 3.12
C SER A 50 9.53 -14.50 3.94
N LYS A 51 9.72 -13.51 4.82
CA LYS A 51 8.66 -12.92 5.64
C LYS A 51 7.62 -12.19 4.79
N THR A 52 8.06 -11.48 3.75
CA THR A 52 7.15 -10.84 2.79
C THR A 52 6.37 -11.86 1.98
N LYS A 53 6.97 -13.01 1.63
CA LYS A 53 6.31 -14.09 0.88
C LYS A 53 5.20 -14.76 1.71
N GLU A 54 5.47 -15.08 2.98
CA GLU A 54 4.47 -15.67 3.89
C GLU A 54 3.26 -14.74 4.08
N ARG A 55 3.51 -13.43 4.26
CA ARG A 55 2.46 -12.43 4.38
C ARG A 55 1.61 -12.32 3.12
N ILE A 56 2.21 -12.35 1.93
CA ILE A 56 1.48 -12.35 0.66
C ILE A 56 0.63 -13.62 0.51
N ALA A 57 1.18 -14.77 0.91
CA ALA A 57 0.46 -16.04 0.85
C ALA A 57 -0.79 -16.05 1.75
N PHE A 58 -0.71 -15.44 2.94
CA PHE A 58 -1.86 -15.30 3.84
C PHE A 58 -3.09 -14.69 3.15
N TYR A 59 -2.91 -13.60 2.40
CA TYR A 59 -4.00 -12.93 1.68
C TYR A 59 -4.61 -13.77 0.54
N GLN A 60 -3.96 -14.87 0.13
CA GLN A 60 -4.48 -15.79 -0.89
C GLN A 60 -5.28 -16.96 -0.28
N THR A 61 -5.17 -17.18 1.03
CA THR A 61 -5.81 -18.29 1.73
C THR A 61 -7.34 -18.22 1.71
N LYS A 62 -8.00 -19.38 1.86
CA LYS A 62 -9.45 -19.46 2.03
C LYS A 62 -9.91 -18.77 3.32
N GLN A 63 -9.13 -18.91 4.38
CA GLN A 63 -9.37 -18.28 5.69
C GLN A 63 -9.48 -16.75 5.55
N TRP A 64 -8.50 -16.10 4.90
CA TRP A 64 -8.56 -14.66 4.67
C TRP A 64 -9.78 -14.24 3.84
N LYS A 65 -10.12 -14.99 2.78
CA LYS A 65 -11.29 -14.68 1.94
C LYS A 65 -12.59 -14.73 2.73
N GLN A 66 -12.72 -15.68 3.66
CA GLN A 66 -13.88 -15.79 4.55
C GLN A 66 -13.92 -14.65 5.58
N LEU A 67 -12.81 -14.39 6.28
CA LEU A 67 -12.70 -13.26 7.22
C LEU A 67 -13.02 -11.93 6.54
N ARG A 68 -12.47 -11.69 5.36
CA ARG A 68 -12.73 -10.49 4.57
C ARG A 68 -14.23 -10.32 4.29
N LYS A 69 -14.94 -11.40 3.94
CA LYS A 69 -16.38 -11.36 3.71
C LYS A 69 -17.15 -11.01 4.99
N GLN A 70 -16.82 -11.67 6.10
CA GLN A 70 -17.46 -11.43 7.40
C GLN A 70 -17.27 -9.97 7.86
N VAL A 71 -16.07 -9.41 7.69
CA VAL A 71 -15.78 -8.02 8.04
C VAL A 71 -16.59 -7.05 7.18
N ILE A 72 -16.66 -7.27 5.86
CA ILE A 72 -17.47 -6.42 4.96
C ILE A 72 -18.95 -6.41 5.38
N GLU A 73 -19.49 -7.59 5.71
CA GLU A 73 -20.88 -7.74 6.15
C GLU A 73 -21.11 -7.06 7.50
N ARG A 74 -20.24 -7.31 8.49
CA ARG A 74 -20.29 -6.67 9.82
C ARG A 74 -20.25 -5.14 9.72
N ASP A 75 -19.40 -4.63 8.84
CA ASP A 75 -19.15 -3.19 8.69
C ASP A 75 -20.14 -2.51 7.73
N ASN A 76 -21.17 -3.25 7.27
CA ASN A 76 -22.20 -2.77 6.33
C ASN A 76 -21.62 -2.13 5.05
N GLY A 77 -20.44 -2.57 4.61
CA GLY A 77 -19.76 -1.99 3.45
C GLY A 77 -19.20 -0.57 3.65
N LEU A 78 -19.16 -0.07 4.90
CA LEU A 78 -18.71 1.29 5.23
C LEU A 78 -17.30 1.34 5.82
N ASP A 79 -16.60 2.44 5.56
CA ASP A 79 -15.35 2.78 6.21
C ASP A 79 -15.57 3.10 7.70
N GLN A 80 -14.98 2.29 8.57
CA GLN A 80 -15.16 2.42 10.02
C GLN A 80 -14.46 3.65 10.62
N TYR A 81 -13.38 4.15 10.00
CA TYR A 81 -12.73 5.39 10.44
C TYR A 81 -13.55 6.62 10.06
N ALA A 82 -14.11 6.62 8.85
CA ALA A 82 -15.02 7.68 8.42
C ALA A 82 -16.29 7.68 9.27
N LEU A 83 -16.86 6.50 9.53
CA LEU A 83 -18.08 6.36 10.32
C LEU A 83 -17.88 6.82 11.78
N ARG A 84 -16.72 6.51 12.37
CA ARG A 84 -16.30 7.04 13.68
C ARG A 84 -16.31 8.58 13.70
N ASP A 85 -15.92 9.21 12.60
CA ASP A 85 -15.89 10.67 12.44
C ASP A 85 -17.26 11.24 12.00
N GLY A 86 -18.31 10.41 11.95
CA GLY A 86 -19.68 10.81 11.58
C GLY A 86 -19.95 10.86 10.07
N LEU A 87 -19.08 10.27 9.25
CA LEU A 87 -19.17 10.30 7.79
C LEU A 87 -19.53 8.92 7.22
N VAL A 88 -20.45 8.90 6.25
CA VAL A 88 -20.86 7.67 5.56
C VAL A 88 -20.06 7.54 4.26
N VAL A 89 -19.02 6.72 4.29
CA VAL A 89 -18.10 6.52 3.15
C VAL A 89 -18.01 5.04 2.82
N PRO A 90 -18.14 4.63 1.55
CA PRO A 90 -17.97 3.24 1.14
C PRO A 90 -16.54 2.73 1.39
N GLY A 91 -16.43 1.56 2.01
CA GLY A 91 -15.17 0.85 2.17
C GLY A 91 -14.67 0.24 0.86
N LYS A 92 -13.35 0.07 0.74
CA LYS A 92 -12.69 -0.52 -0.43
C LYS A 92 -11.89 -1.78 -0.09
N LEU A 93 -11.31 -1.85 1.11
CA LEU A 93 -10.49 -2.96 1.55
C LEU A 93 -10.64 -3.21 3.04
N VAL A 94 -10.33 -4.45 3.45
CA VAL A 94 -10.22 -4.82 4.86
C VAL A 94 -8.78 -4.63 5.30
N ASP A 95 -8.61 -3.91 6.39
CA ASP A 95 -7.35 -3.48 6.97
C ASP A 95 -7.21 -3.98 8.41
N HIS A 96 -5.97 -4.23 8.83
CA HIS A 96 -5.65 -4.70 10.18
C HIS A 96 -5.49 -3.50 11.12
N ILE A 97 -6.29 -3.38 12.20
CA ILE A 97 -6.19 -2.27 13.17
C ILE A 97 -4.77 -2.17 13.74
N VAL A 98 -4.22 -3.30 14.20
CA VAL A 98 -2.80 -3.47 14.52
C VAL A 98 -2.12 -4.18 13.35
N PRO A 99 -1.07 -3.61 12.74
CA PRO A 99 -0.40 -4.19 11.58
C PRO A 99 0.08 -5.62 11.80
N ILE A 100 -0.12 -6.48 10.79
CA ILE A 100 0.43 -7.83 10.75
C ILE A 100 1.96 -7.87 10.88
N GLU A 101 2.66 -6.80 10.48
CA GLU A 101 4.12 -6.68 10.65
C GLU A 101 4.53 -6.52 12.12
N PHE A 102 3.68 -5.87 12.91
CA PHE A 102 3.91 -5.58 14.32
C PHE A 102 3.42 -6.73 15.22
N ALA A 103 2.19 -7.18 14.99
CA ALA A 103 1.50 -8.24 15.74
C ALA A 103 1.00 -9.37 14.80
N PRO A 104 1.88 -10.27 14.32
CA PRO A 104 1.52 -11.37 13.44
C PRO A 104 0.49 -12.34 14.02
N GLU A 105 0.42 -12.43 15.34
CA GLU A 105 -0.54 -13.25 16.09
C GLU A 105 -1.98 -12.76 15.98
N LEU A 106 -2.20 -11.50 15.56
CA LEU A 106 -3.53 -10.91 15.37
C LEU A 106 -3.98 -10.93 13.90
N LYS A 107 -3.27 -11.66 13.02
CA LYS A 107 -3.51 -11.61 11.57
C LYS A 107 -4.89 -12.11 11.15
N ASP A 108 -5.46 -13.03 11.91
CA ASP A 108 -6.73 -13.72 11.66
C ASP A 108 -7.79 -13.45 12.74
N ASP A 109 -7.52 -12.53 13.66
CA ASP A 109 -8.51 -12.03 14.61
C ASP A 109 -9.46 -11.05 13.92
N ILE A 110 -10.75 -11.40 13.85
CA ILE A 110 -11.78 -10.55 13.26
C ILE A 110 -11.92 -9.20 13.96
N ASN A 111 -11.62 -9.12 15.26
CA ASN A 111 -11.68 -7.88 16.03
C ASN A 111 -10.50 -6.96 15.71
N ASN A 112 -9.43 -7.49 15.12
CA ASN A 112 -8.31 -6.73 14.60
C ASN A 112 -8.51 -6.31 13.14
N LEU A 113 -9.68 -6.52 12.54
CA LEU A 113 -9.97 -6.19 11.15
C LEU A 113 -11.09 -5.17 11.05
N VAL A 114 -10.94 -4.21 10.14
CA VAL A 114 -11.99 -3.23 9.80
C VAL A 114 -12.01 -2.95 8.30
N LEU A 115 -13.19 -2.66 7.77
CA LEU A 115 -13.36 -2.16 6.43
C LEU A 115 -13.02 -0.66 6.38
N THR A 116 -12.20 -0.28 5.41
CA THR A 116 -11.69 1.08 5.25
C THR A 116 -11.74 1.52 3.79
N SER A 117 -11.88 2.83 3.57
CA SER A 117 -11.60 3.45 2.28
C SER A 117 -10.10 3.56 2.04
N MET A 118 -9.71 3.96 0.84
CA MET A 118 -8.30 4.14 0.51
C MET A 118 -7.66 5.37 1.17
N ALA A 119 -8.44 6.41 1.42
CA ALA A 119 -7.99 7.61 2.10
C ALA A 119 -7.59 7.28 3.55
N SER A 120 -8.51 6.70 4.32
CA SER A 120 -8.28 6.29 5.72
C SER A 120 -7.14 5.29 5.83
N HIS A 121 -7.08 4.30 4.93
CA HIS A 121 -5.99 3.33 4.91
C HIS A 121 -4.62 3.99 4.72
N LYS A 122 -4.52 4.96 3.80
CA LYS A 122 -3.27 5.70 3.55
C LYS A 122 -2.84 6.48 4.80
N ALA A 123 -3.75 7.23 5.40
CA ALA A 123 -3.48 8.01 6.61
C ALA A 123 -3.00 7.11 7.77
N LYS A 124 -3.67 5.97 7.95
CA LYS A 124 -3.29 4.97 8.95
C LYS A 124 -1.91 4.39 8.66
N THR A 125 -1.62 4.03 7.40
CA THR A 125 -0.31 3.52 7.00
C THR A 125 0.82 4.51 7.35
N GLU A 126 0.62 5.81 7.13
CA GLU A 126 1.61 6.85 7.47
C GLU A 126 1.84 6.96 8.99
N TRP A 127 0.76 6.91 9.77
CA TRP A 127 0.84 6.88 11.24
C TRP A 127 1.55 5.61 11.75
N GLU A 128 1.24 4.44 11.20
CA GLU A 128 1.83 3.15 11.62
C GLU A 128 3.33 3.09 11.36
N GLN A 129 3.78 3.65 10.25
CA GLN A 129 5.21 3.76 9.94
C GLN A 129 5.94 4.58 11.01
N THR A 130 5.29 5.62 11.55
CA THR A 130 5.85 6.47 12.59
C THR A 130 5.77 5.83 13.97
N TYR A 131 4.64 5.23 14.31
CA TYR A 131 4.37 4.71 15.65
C TYR A 131 4.96 3.30 15.88
N TYR A 132 4.67 2.37 14.98
CA TYR A 132 5.14 0.97 15.07
C TYR A 132 6.44 0.71 14.31
N GLY A 133 6.90 1.64 13.47
CA GLY A 133 8.07 1.43 12.63
C GLY A 133 7.85 0.39 11.52
N THR A 134 6.60 0.23 11.04
CA THR A 134 6.29 -0.69 9.93
C THR A 134 6.87 -0.20 8.61
N GLY A 135 6.95 -1.10 7.62
CA GLY A 135 7.41 -0.78 6.27
C GLY A 135 8.89 -1.08 6.01
N LYS A 136 9.22 -1.25 4.73
CA LYS A 136 10.49 -1.87 4.28
C LYS A 136 11.77 -1.15 4.72
N LYS A 137 11.70 0.18 4.92
CA LYS A 137 12.87 1.01 5.28
C LYS A 137 12.97 1.25 6.79
N ASN A 138 11.99 0.80 7.56
CA ASN A 138 11.87 1.08 8.98
C ASN A 138 12.20 -0.16 9.80
N THR A 139 12.51 0.05 11.08
CA THR A 139 12.69 -1.00 12.06
C THR A 139 11.50 -1.03 13.00
N ILE A 140 10.92 -2.21 13.21
CA ILE A 140 9.75 -2.38 14.08
C ILE A 140 10.08 -1.93 15.51
N ASN A 141 9.32 -0.96 16.02
CA ASN A 141 9.41 -0.45 17.38
C ASN A 141 8.67 -1.40 18.34
N ARG A 142 9.37 -2.41 18.86
CA ARG A 142 8.80 -3.41 19.79
C ARG A 142 8.32 -2.86 21.13
N SER A 143 8.71 -1.64 21.49
CA SER A 143 8.26 -0.97 22.71
C SER A 143 6.94 -0.24 22.54
N ALA A 144 6.42 -0.11 21.31
CA ALA A 144 5.12 0.51 21.06
C ALA A 144 3.99 -0.33 21.65
N VAL A 145 2.99 0.33 22.24
CA VAL A 145 1.80 -0.35 22.76
C VAL A 145 0.81 -0.61 21.61
N PRO A 146 0.31 -1.85 21.41
CA PRO A 146 -0.69 -2.14 20.39
C PRO A 146 -2.00 -1.40 20.65
N VAL A 147 -2.37 -0.49 19.75
CA VAL A 147 -3.62 0.24 19.73
C VAL A 147 -4.68 -0.62 19.02
N ARG A 148 -5.55 -1.28 19.80
CA ARG A 148 -6.53 -2.26 19.28
C ARG A 148 -7.89 -1.67 18.92
N GLU A 149 -8.16 -0.43 19.31
CA GLU A 149 -9.45 0.21 19.04
C GLU A 149 -9.27 1.40 18.09
N ILE A 150 -10.10 1.44 17.05
CA ILE A 150 -10.06 2.50 16.03
C ILE A 150 -10.24 3.91 16.60
N LYS A 151 -10.87 4.05 17.78
CA LYS A 151 -11.09 5.34 18.44
C LYS A 151 -9.80 6.01 18.93
N TYR A 152 -8.73 5.23 19.11
CA TYR A 152 -7.43 5.72 19.55
C TYR A 152 -6.42 5.89 18.40
N ILE A 153 -6.80 5.55 17.16
CA ILE A 153 -5.93 5.74 15.99
C ILE A 153 -6.05 7.22 15.55
N PRO A 154 -4.95 7.98 15.55
CA PRO A 154 -4.95 9.43 15.36
C PRO A 154 -4.97 9.81 13.86
N ILE A 155 -5.94 9.29 13.12
CA ILE A 155 -6.25 9.71 11.76
C ILE A 155 -7.57 10.48 11.78
N LYS A 156 -7.76 11.48 10.92
CA LYS A 156 -9.04 12.16 10.74
C LYS A 156 -9.43 12.13 9.28
N PHE A 157 -10.66 11.72 8.98
CA PHE A 157 -11.11 11.60 7.59
C PHE A 157 -11.17 12.97 6.89
N ASN A 158 -11.61 14.01 7.59
CA ASN A 158 -11.91 15.33 7.00
C ASN A 158 -10.68 16.11 6.51
N GLU A 159 -9.47 15.65 6.84
CA GLU A 159 -8.20 16.26 6.41
C GLU A 159 -7.58 15.53 5.20
N LEU A 160 -8.21 14.43 4.75
CA LEU A 160 -7.72 13.59 3.67
C LEU A 160 -8.35 14.02 2.35
N LYS A 161 -7.72 15.00 1.69
CA LYS A 161 -8.12 15.47 0.35
C LYS A 161 -8.29 14.29 -0.59
N THR A 162 -9.50 14.15 -1.13
CA THR A 162 -9.82 13.33 -2.30
C THR A 162 -8.94 13.83 -3.45
N ILE A 163 -7.93 13.05 -3.83
CA ILE A 163 -7.17 13.23 -5.08
C ILE A 163 -7.77 12.25 -6.10
#